data_AF-A0A0Q7I8S1-F1
#
_entry.id   AF-A0A0Q7I8S1-F1
#
_cell.length_a   1.000
_cell.length_b   1.000
_cell.length_c   1.000
_cell.angle_alpha   90.00
_cell.angle_beta   90.00
_cell.angle_gamma   90.00
#
_symmetry.space_group_name_H-M   'P 1'
#
loop_
_entity.id
_entity.type
_entity.pdbx_description
1 polymer ?
#
loop_
_entity_poly.entity_id
_entity_poly.type
_entity_poly.pdbx_seq_one_letter_code
_entity_poly.pdbx_strand_id
1 'polypeptide(L)' 'MAKKPTARSEFVMFDIIYEDGSQRSNRKVDASLLGGLDGDEPAREAIMEQDRAISEKSGLPPLAIKTIKRSGK' A
#
# COMPACT_ATOMS: atom_id res chain seq x y z
N MET A 1 19.78 -27.75 -10.03
CA MET A 1 19.48 -26.32 -10.31
C MET A 1 19.43 -25.58 -8.99
N ALA A 2 20.35 -24.65 -8.74
CA ALA A 2 20.28 -23.80 -7.55
C ALA A 2 19.09 -22.84 -7.70
N LYS A 3 18.10 -22.91 -6.80
CA LYS A 3 17.07 -21.87 -6.70
C LYS A 3 17.79 -20.57 -6.35
N LYS A 4 17.74 -19.57 -7.24
CA LYS A 4 18.14 -18.19 -6.92
C LYS A 4 17.52 -17.82 -5.57
N PRO A 5 18.28 -17.20 -4.63
CA PRO A 5 17.68 -16.70 -3.41
C PRO A 5 16.58 -15.71 -3.83
N THR A 6 15.32 -16.07 -3.58
CA THR A 6 14.20 -15.14 -3.70
C THR A 6 14.50 -14.00 -2.73
N ALA A 7 14.74 -12.79 -3.26
CA ALA A 7 14.84 -11.60 -2.44
C ALA A 7 13.66 -11.61 -1.47
N ARG A 8 13.95 -11.57 -0.17
CA ARG A 8 12.90 -11.41 0.84
C ARG A 8 12.40 -9.98 0.67
N SER A 9 11.32 -9.81 -0.09
CA SER A 9 10.59 -8.55 -0.10
C SER A 9 9.96 -8.39 1.28
N GLU A 10 10.51 -7.47 2.07
CA GLU A 10 9.92 -7.06 3.33
C GLU A 10 8.78 -6.10 3.02
N PHE A 11 7.64 -6.29 3.67
CA PHE A 11 6.46 -5.45 3.46
C PHE A 11 6.08 -4.77 4.76
N VAL A 12 5.69 -3.51 4.67
CA VAL A 12 5.04 -2.77 5.76
C VAL A 12 3.54 -2.75 5.48
N MET A 13 2.74 -2.96 6.52
CA MET A 13 1.29 -2.96 6.42
C MET A 13 0.72 -1.59 6.82
N PHE A 14 -0.33 -1.18 6.12
CA PHE A 14 -1.02 0.08 6.35
C PHE A 14 -2.53 -0.10 6.46
N ASP A 15 -3.13 0.69 7.35
CA ASP A 15 -4.55 0.90 7.47
C ASP A 15 -4.93 2.22 6.79
N ILE A 16 -5.99 2.17 5.98
CA ILE A 16 -6.41 3.24 5.10
C ILE A 16 -7.85 3.61 5.42
N ILE A 17 -8.08 4.89 5.61
CA ILE A 17 -9.42 5.46 5.71
C ILE A 17 -9.64 6.28 4.44
N TYR A 18 -10.76 6.04 3.77
CA TYR A 18 -11.18 6.76 2.58
C TYR A 18 -12.13 7.91 2.92
N GLU A 19 -12.33 8.83 1.97
CA GLU A 19 -13.19 10.00 2.16
C GLU A 19 -14.66 9.64 2.42
N ASP A 20 -15.13 8.50 1.92
CA ASP A 20 -16.48 7.97 2.17
C ASP A 20 -16.65 7.35 3.57
N GLY A 21 -15.59 7.34 4.39
CA GLY A 21 -15.57 6.74 5.71
C GLY A 21 -15.32 5.23 5.72
N SER A 22 -15.16 4.61 4.55
CA SER A 22 -14.75 3.20 4.46
C SER A 22 -13.30 3.03 4.88
N GLN A 23 -12.97 1.82 5.34
CA GLN A 23 -11.63 1.46 5.77
C GLN A 23 -11.13 0.23 5.01
N ARG A 24 -9.86 0.25 4.61
CA ARG A 24 -9.12 -0.96 4.21
C ARG A 24 -7.90 -1.16 5.09
N SER A 25 -7.86 -2.29 5.77
CA SER A 25 -6.74 -2.69 6.62
C SER A 25 -5.69 -3.50 5.85
N ASN A 26 -4.49 -3.60 6.41
CA ASN A 26 -3.45 -4.54 5.97
C ASN A 26 -3.04 -4.37 4.49
N ARG A 27 -3.01 -3.11 4.01
CA ARG A 27 -2.45 -2.78 2.69
C ARG A 27 -0.94 -2.93 2.72
N LYS A 28 -0.41 -3.77 1.83
CA LYS A 28 1.03 -4.07 1.76
C LYS A 28 1.73 -3.03 0.90
N VAL A 29 2.79 -2.44 1.45
CA VAL A 29 3.74 -1.61 0.71
C VAL A 29 5.13 -2.22 0.87
N ASP A 30 5.90 -2.24 -0.20
CA ASP A 30 7.26 -2.76 -0.16
C ASP A 30 8.12 -1.87 0.75
N ALA A 31 8.80 -2.49 1.72
CA ALA A 31 9.62 -1.78 2.68
C ALA A 31 10.80 -1.05 2.02
N SER A 32 11.24 -1.50 0.83
CA SER A 32 12.29 -0.80 0.07
C SER A 32 11.86 0.58 -0.46
N LEU A 33 10.55 0.83 -0.55
CA LEU A 33 10.00 2.15 -0.90
C LEU A 33 9.93 3.09 0.31
N LEU A 34 10.18 2.58 1.52
CA LEU A 34 9.94 3.28 2.78
C LEU A 34 11.26 3.55 3.52
N GLY A 35 11.27 4.58 4.36
CA GLY A 35 12.42 4.88 5.23
C GLY A 35 13.54 5.68 4.58
N GLY A 36 13.30 6.26 3.40
CA GLY A 36 14.11 7.35 2.84
C GLY A 36 13.85 8.69 3.54
N LEU A 37 14.33 9.80 2.95
CA LEU A 37 14.09 11.16 3.48
C LEU A 37 12.60 11.49 3.58
N ASP A 38 11.81 10.93 2.67
CA ASP A 38 10.36 11.14 2.56
C ASP A 38 9.55 10.20 3.48
N GLY A 39 10.23 9.35 4.26
CA GLY A 39 9.63 8.47 5.27
C GLY A 39 8.58 7.50 4.70
N ASP A 40 7.31 7.84 4.90
CA ASP A 40 6.13 7.06 4.48
C ASP A 40 5.35 7.68 3.31
N GLU A 41 5.76 8.83 2.79
CA GLU A 41 5.07 9.46 1.65
C GLU A 41 4.96 8.53 0.43
N PRO A 42 5.98 7.74 0.04
CA PRO A 42 5.87 6.79 -1.06
C PRO A 42 4.82 5.69 -0.83
N ALA A 43 4.43 5.42 0.41
CA ALA A 43 3.36 4.47 0.71
C ALA A 43 2.04 4.90 0.07
N ARG A 44 1.74 6.21 0.08
CA ARG A 44 0.49 6.74 -0.46
C ARG A 44 0.35 6.46 -1.94
N GLU A 45 1.41 6.73 -2.71
CA GLU A 45 1.42 6.49 -4.15
C GLU A 45 1.33 5.00 -4.48
N ALA A 46 2.12 4.15 -3.80
CA ALA A 46 2.10 2.71 -4.00
C ALA A 46 0.71 2.10 -3.73
N ILE A 47 0.02 2.61 -2.71
CA ILE A 47 -1.34 2.19 -2.38
C ILE A 47 -2.34 2.70 -3.43
N MET A 48 -2.25 3.96 -3.85
CA MET A 48 -3.14 4.53 -4.86
C MET A 48 -3.06 3.75 -6.18
N GLU A 49 -1.85 3.34 -6.57
CA GLU A 49 -1.63 2.51 -7.76
C GLU A 49 -2.31 1.14 -7.60
N GLN A 50 -2.22 0.53 -6.42
CA GLN A 50 -2.96 -0.71 -6.13
C GLN A 50 -4.47 -0.51 -6.16
N ASP A 51 -4.99 0.59 -5.60
CA ASP A 51 -6.41 0.93 -5.64
C ASP A 51 -6.88 1.09 -7.09
N ARG A 52 -6.12 1.80 -7.92
CA ARG A 52 -6.39 1.95 -9.34
C ARG A 52 -6.44 0.61 -10.06
N ALA A 53 -5.45 -0.26 -9.86
CA ALA A 53 -5.43 -1.59 -10.46
C ALA A 53 -6.62 -2.48 -10.01
N ILE A 54 -7.09 -2.29 -8.77
CA ILE A 54 -8.30 -2.98 -8.27
C ILE A 54 -9.56 -2.39 -8.89
N SER A 55 -9.63 -1.08 -9.03
CA SER A 55 -10.73 -0.38 -9.69
C SER A 55 -10.89 -0.79 -11.15
N GLU A 56 -9.79 -0.86 -11.89
CA GLU A 56 -9.78 -1.35 -13.28
C GLU A 56 -10.30 -2.78 -13.39
N LYS A 57 -9.99 -3.65 -12.41
CA LYS A 57 -10.46 -5.05 -12.39
C LYS A 57 -11.89 -5.21 -11.89
N SER A 58 -12.34 -4.35 -10.98
CA SER A 58 -13.66 -4.46 -10.34
C SER A 58 -14.75 -3.63 -11.02
N GLY A 59 -14.37 -2.68 -11.88
CA GLY A 59 -15.28 -1.73 -12.50
C GLY A 59 -15.79 -0.64 -11.55
N LEU A 60 -15.29 -0.58 -10.31
CA LEU A 60 -15.65 0.45 -9.34
C LEU A 60 -14.61 1.57 -9.34
N PRO A 61 -15.02 2.85 -9.29
CA PRO A 61 -14.08 3.96 -9.24
C PRO A 61 -13.18 3.88 -7.99
N PRO A 62 -11.89 4.27 -8.10
CA PRO A 62 -10.99 4.25 -6.94
C PRO A 62 -11.44 5.29 -5.92
N LEU A 63 -11.41 4.90 -4.64
CA LEU A 63 -11.78 5.78 -3.55
C LEU A 63 -10.63 6.73 -3.20
N ALA A 64 -10.96 7.98 -2.91
CA ALA A 64 -9.98 8.96 -2.46
C ALA A 64 -9.51 8.63 -1.04
N ILE A 65 -8.18 8.50 -0.87
CA ILE A 65 -7.59 8.22 0.43
C ILE A 65 -7.60 9.48 1.29
N LYS A 66 -8.22 9.39 2.47
CA LYS A 66 -8.26 10.43 3.49
C LYS A 66 -7.04 10.37 4.39
N THR A 67 -6.77 9.20 4.98
CA THR A 67 -5.60 8.98 5.85
C THR A 67 -5.00 7.60 5.66
N ILE A 68 -3.68 7.52 5.86
CA ILE A 68 -2.90 6.28 5.85
C ILE A 68 -2.13 6.19 7.17
N LYS A 69 -2.15 5.03 7.82
CA LYS A 69 -1.42 4.77 9.06
C LYS A 69 -0.73 3.41 8.97
N ARG A 70 0.52 3.30 9.45
CA ARG A 70 1.19 1.98 9.59
C ARG A 70 0.39 1.12 10.58
N SER A 71 0.03 -0.10 10.17
CA SER A 71 -0.64 -1.07 11.01
C SER A 71 0.31 -1.59 12.09
N GLY A 72 -0.17 -1.76 13.32
CA GLY A 72 0.62 -2.25 14.45
C GLY A 72 1.45 -1.19 15.20
N LYS A 73 1.22 0.10 14.92
CA LYS A 73 1.77 1.23 15.69
C LYS A 73 0.71 1.95 16.51
#